data_AF-A0A940QWL7-F1
#
_entry.id   AF-A0A940QWL7-F1
#
_cell.length_a   1.000
_cell.length_b   1.000
_cell.length_c   1.000
_cell.angle_alpha   90.00
_cell.angle_beta   90.00
_cell.angle_gamma   90.00
#
_symmetry.space_group_name_H-M   'P 1'
#
loop_
_entity.id
_entity.type
_entity.pdbx_description
1 polymer ?
#
loop_
_entity_poly.entity_id
_entity_poly.type
_entity_poly.pdbx_seq_one_letter_code
_entity_poly.pdbx_strand_id
1 'polypeptide(L)'
;LSHVSLKNLTQPMAQRELTLSKARIAHWTGKEPVGFAYPYGHVVSTLGHPPEWVQIAGYEYAVTLKRGPVEKSSHPFLLPREHVEGNWPWWKLSYFLLA
;
A
#
# COMPACT_ATOMS: atom_id res chain seq x y z
N LEU A 1 -10.14 6.29 -2.56
CA LEU A 1 -11.22 6.56 -3.54
C LEU A 1 -10.70 7.36 -4.73
N SER A 2 -9.87 8.37 -4.48
CA SER A 2 -9.40 9.31 -5.50
C SER A 2 -8.01 9.01 -6.08
N HIS A 3 -7.36 7.91 -5.66
CA HIS A 3 -5.96 7.58 -6.01
C HIS A 3 -4.99 8.76 -5.74
N VAL A 4 -5.26 9.53 -4.68
CA VAL A 4 -4.44 10.66 -4.25
C VAL A 4 -3.28 10.19 -3.39
N SER A 5 -2.12 10.84 -3.55
CA SER A 5 -0.95 10.62 -2.70
C SER A 5 -1.23 11.09 -1.27
N LEU A 6 -1.09 10.21 -0.27
CA LEU A 6 -1.30 10.57 1.14
C LEU A 6 -0.33 11.66 1.62
N LYS A 7 0.84 11.79 0.98
CA LYS A 7 1.78 12.90 1.21
C LYS A 7 1.13 14.28 1.10
N ASN A 8 0.09 14.42 0.29
CA ASN A 8 -0.55 15.70 0.01
C ASN A 8 -1.82 15.93 0.85
N LEU A 9 -2.13 15.03 1.78
CA LEU A 9 -3.32 15.10 2.62
C LEU A 9 -2.95 15.41 4.07
N THR A 10 -3.84 16.13 4.75
CA THR A 10 -3.85 16.17 6.20
C THR A 10 -4.41 14.85 6.75
N GLN A 11 -4.14 14.57 8.03
CA GLN A 11 -4.64 13.34 8.67
C GLN A 11 -6.16 13.15 8.54
N PRO A 12 -7.04 14.14 8.78
CA PRO A 12 -8.49 13.94 8.62
C PRO A 12 -8.90 13.60 7.18
N MET A 13 -8.27 14.23 6.19
CA MET A 13 -8.53 13.93 4.78
C MET A 13 -8.07 12.51 4.41
N ALA A 14 -6.89 12.11 4.89
CA ALA A 14 -6.37 10.75 4.70
C ALA A 14 -7.29 9.70 5.35
N GLN A 15 -7.75 9.93 6.58
CA GLN A 15 -8.69 9.04 7.26
C GLN A 15 -9.99 8.88 6.47
N ARG A 16 -10.54 9.97 5.93
CA ARG A 16 -11.73 9.90 5.08
C ARG A 16 -11.49 9.03 3.83
N GLU A 17 -10.38 9.23 3.13
CA GLU A 17 -10.04 8.42 1.94
C GLU A 17 -9.87 6.94 2.28
N LEU A 18 -9.18 6.63 3.36
CA LEU A 18 -8.88 5.27 3.82
C LEU A 18 -10.14 4.53 4.25
N THR A 19 -10.95 5.12 5.12
CA THR A 19 -12.17 4.49 5.65
C THR A 19 -13.25 4.33 4.60
N LEU A 20 -13.47 5.34 3.75
CA LEU A 20 -14.52 5.25 2.73
C LEU A 20 -14.14 4.28 1.60
N SER A 21 -12.87 4.17 1.23
CA SER A 21 -12.44 3.17 0.25
C SER A 21 -12.56 1.75 0.79
N LYS A 22 -12.15 1.53 2.05
CA LYS A 22 -12.31 0.28 2.77
C LYS A 22 -13.77 -0.17 2.83
N ALA A 23 -14.65 0.70 3.33
CA ALA A 23 -16.08 0.41 3.43
C ALA A 23 -16.72 0.11 2.07
N ARG A 24 -16.32 0.82 1.00
CA ARG A 24 -16.84 0.57 -0.36
C ARG A 24 -16.41 -0.80 -0.89
N ILE A 25 -15.15 -1.19 -0.70
CA ILE A 25 -14.66 -2.52 -1.09
C ILE A 25 -15.39 -3.61 -0.29
N ALA A 26 -15.55 -3.41 1.02
CA ALA A 26 -16.28 -4.34 1.87
C ALA A 26 -17.73 -4.52 1.44
N HIS A 27 -18.41 -3.42 1.13
CA HIS A 27 -19.78 -3.45 0.62
C HIS A 27 -19.92 -4.25 -0.69
N TRP A 28 -18.98 -4.08 -1.64
CA TRP A 28 -19.03 -4.77 -2.93
C TRP A 28 -18.63 -6.24 -2.87
N THR A 29 -17.69 -6.58 -1.99
CA THR A 29 -17.07 -7.92 -1.98
C THR A 29 -17.58 -8.80 -0.83
N GLY A 30 -18.30 -8.23 0.14
CA GLY A 30 -18.68 -8.89 1.38
C GLY A 30 -17.48 -9.19 2.29
N LYS A 31 -16.29 -8.65 1.99
CA LYS A 31 -15.05 -8.92 2.72
C LYS A 31 -14.33 -7.62 3.06
N GLU A 32 -13.92 -7.50 4.31
CA GLU A 32 -13.13 -6.36 4.76
C GLU A 32 -11.72 -6.43 4.16
N PRO A 33 -11.23 -5.42 3.42
CA PRO A 33 -9.87 -5.41 2.95
C PRO A 33 -8.90 -5.16 4.12
N VAL A 34 -7.94 -6.07 4.27
CA VAL A 34 -6.92 -6.02 5.33
C VAL A 34 -5.62 -5.34 4.87
N GLY A 35 -5.37 -5.27 3.57
CA GLY A 35 -4.16 -4.67 2.99
C GLY A 35 -4.41 -3.34 2.28
N PHE A 36 -3.42 -2.44 2.32
CA PHE A 36 -3.43 -1.17 1.61
C PHE A 36 -2.23 -1.03 0.66
N ALA A 37 -2.40 -0.38 -0.50
CA ALA A 37 -1.30 -0.05 -1.40
C ALA A 37 -1.20 1.47 -1.58
N TYR A 38 -0.06 2.06 -1.22
CA TYR A 38 0.12 3.51 -1.31
C TYR A 38 0.08 3.99 -2.76
N PRO A 39 -0.80 4.94 -3.12
CA PRO A 39 -0.77 5.57 -4.43
C PRO A 39 0.60 6.20 -4.69
N TYR A 40 1.20 5.87 -5.84
CA TYR A 40 2.54 6.29 -6.22
C TYR A 40 3.67 5.88 -5.24
N GLY A 41 3.39 5.00 -4.28
CA GLY A 41 4.38 4.51 -3.31
C GLY A 41 4.86 5.52 -2.27
N HIS A 42 4.25 6.71 -2.19
CA HIS A 42 4.69 7.75 -1.25
C HIS A 42 4.23 7.48 0.18
N VAL A 43 5.20 7.42 1.09
CA VAL A 43 4.99 7.12 2.52
C VAL A 43 5.54 8.19 3.47
N VAL A 44 6.26 9.19 2.94
CA VAL A 44 6.78 10.33 3.70
C VAL A 44 5.93 11.56 3.42
N SER A 45 5.53 12.26 4.48
CA SER A 45 4.71 13.47 4.42
C SER A 45 5.23 14.53 5.39
N THR A 46 5.15 15.81 5.01
CA THR A 46 5.34 16.93 5.94
C THR A 46 4.09 17.22 6.78
N LEU A 47 2.95 16.61 6.42
CA LEU A 47 1.64 16.81 7.06
C LEU A 47 1.32 15.72 8.09
N GLY A 48 2.25 14.78 8.34
CA GLY A 48 2.17 13.74 9.36
C GLY A 48 2.74 12.41 8.89
N HIS A 49 2.22 11.29 9.41
CA HIS A 49 2.80 9.96 9.24
C HIS A 49 1.84 8.99 8.53
N PRO A 50 1.88 8.87 7.19
CA PRO A 50 0.98 8.00 6.43
C PRO A 50 0.88 6.54 6.89
N PRO A 51 1.96 5.88 7.37
CA PRO A 51 1.87 4.54 7.95
C PRO A 51 0.92 4.44 9.15
N GLU A 52 0.99 5.41 10.07
CA GLU A 52 0.10 5.44 11.23
C GLU A 52 -1.35 5.67 10.81
N TRP A 53 -1.59 6.52 9.81
CA TRP A 53 -2.94 6.77 9.32
C TRP A 53 -3.60 5.51 8.75
N VAL A 54 -2.83 4.70 8.02
CA VAL A 54 -3.28 3.42 7.46
C VAL A 54 -3.56 2.43 8.58
N GLN A 55 -2.70 2.35 9.60
CA GLN A 55 -2.93 1.52 10.78
C GLN A 55 -4.20 1.93 11.55
N ILE A 56 -4.40 3.23 11.77
CA ILE A 56 -5.58 3.77 12.47
C ILE A 56 -6.89 3.48 11.70
N ALA A 57 -6.83 3.45 10.36
CA ALA A 57 -7.96 3.02 9.52
C ALA A 57 -8.23 1.49 9.59
N GLY A 58 -7.49 0.76 10.42
CA GLY A 58 -7.68 -0.65 10.74
C GLY A 58 -7.16 -1.61 9.67
N TYR A 59 -6.30 -1.15 8.76
CA TYR A 59 -5.57 -2.08 7.88
C TYR A 59 -4.52 -2.84 8.71
N GLU A 60 -4.20 -4.06 8.29
CA GLU A 60 -3.23 -4.94 8.96
C GLU A 60 -1.82 -4.78 8.36
N TYR A 61 -1.74 -4.43 7.07
CA TYR A 61 -0.47 -4.19 6.39
C TYR A 61 -0.62 -3.21 5.24
N ALA A 62 0.52 -2.66 4.78
CA ALA A 62 0.55 -1.81 3.60
C ALA A 62 1.82 -1.99 2.78
N VAL A 63 1.67 -1.87 1.45
CA VAL A 63 2.74 -2.07 0.47
C VAL A 63 3.12 -0.78 -0.26
N THR A 64 4.42 -0.60 -0.48
CA THR A 64 5.01 0.58 -1.12
C THR A 64 5.45 0.26 -2.57
N LEU A 65 6.24 1.15 -3.19
CA LEU A 65 6.97 0.87 -4.43
C LEU A 65 8.49 0.67 -4.19
N LYS A 66 8.92 0.59 -2.93
CA LYS A 66 10.30 0.21 -2.60
C LYS A 66 10.51 -1.23 -3.06
N ARG A 67 11.52 -1.47 -3.90
CA ARG A 67 11.91 -2.83 -4.33
C ARG A 67 12.60 -3.60 -3.21
N GLY A 68 12.48 -4.92 -3.23
CA GLY A 68 13.12 -5.82 -2.28
C GLY A 68 12.17 -6.88 -1.70
N PRO A 69 12.74 -7.90 -1.04
CA PRO A 69 11.99 -8.96 -0.39
C PRO A 69 11.31 -8.47 0.90
N VAL A 70 10.22 -9.12 1.28
CA VAL A 70 9.62 -8.96 2.61
C VAL A 70 10.38 -9.84 3.60
N GLU A 71 11.03 -9.19 4.58
CA GLU A 71 11.73 -9.86 5.68
C GLU A 71 10.88 -9.86 6.95
N LYS A 72 11.17 -10.77 7.91
CA LYS A 72 10.49 -10.79 9.22
C LYS A 72 10.62 -9.48 10.01
N SER A 73 11.69 -8.74 9.77
CA SER A 73 12.00 -7.41 10.34
C SER A 73 11.29 -6.25 9.62
N SER A 74 10.60 -6.52 8.50
CA SER A 74 9.97 -5.48 7.70
C SER A 74 8.83 -4.81 8.46
N HIS A 75 8.76 -3.48 8.40
CA HIS A 75 7.68 -2.73 9.01
C HIS A 75 6.34 -3.06 8.29
N PRO A 76 5.29 -3.52 8.98
CA PRO A 76 4.06 -4.04 8.36
C PRO A 76 3.35 -3.05 7.42
N PHE A 77 3.51 -1.75 7.66
CA PHE A 77 2.92 -0.68 6.84
C PHE A 77 3.89 -0.06 5.83
N LEU A 78 5.08 -0.64 5.64
CA LEU A 78 6.08 -0.17 4.68
C LEU A 78 6.65 -1.34 3.87
N LEU A 79 5.84 -2.37 3.59
CA LEU A 79 6.31 -3.57 2.92
C LEU A 79 6.84 -3.22 1.52
N PRO A 80 8.03 -3.72 1.15
CA PRO A 80 8.54 -3.58 -0.21
C PRO A 80 7.73 -4.45 -1.17
N ARG A 81 7.82 -4.14 -2.46
CA ARG A 81 7.27 -4.94 -3.55
C ARG A 81 8.24 -5.01 -4.70
N GLU A 82 8.31 -6.20 -5.29
CA GLU A 82 8.92 -6.36 -6.59
C GLU A 82 8.04 -5.80 -7.70
N HIS A 83 8.67 -5.28 -8.75
CA HIS A 83 7.99 -4.74 -9.91
C HIS A 83 8.16 -5.69 -11.09
N VAL A 84 7.04 -6.08 -11.70
CA VAL A 84 7.01 -6.78 -12.99
C VAL A 84 6.64 -5.75 -14.05
N GLU A 85 7.45 -5.61 -15.10
CA GLU A 85 7.12 -4.72 -16.22
C GLU A 85 6.37 -5.49 -17.30
N GLY A 86 5.40 -4.84 -17.94
CA GLY A 86 4.48 -5.52 -18.88
C GLY A 86 5.17 -6.06 -20.15
N ASN A 87 6.36 -5.58 -20.48
CA ASN A 87 7.16 -6.03 -21.62
C ASN A 87 8.20 -7.10 -21.24
N TRP A 88 8.18 -7.61 -20.01
CA TRP A 88 9.11 -8.66 -19.62
C TRP A 88 8.78 -9.97 -20.35
N PRO A 89 9.77 -10.58 -21.02
CA PRO A 89 9.59 -11.93 -21.51
C PRO A 89 9.49 -12.90 -20.34
N TRP A 90 8.75 -14.01 -20.53
CA TRP A 90 8.45 -14.96 -19.46
C TRP A 90 9.69 -15.49 -18.73
N TRP A 91 10.82 -15.64 -19.42
CA TRP A 91 12.07 -16.12 -18.79
C TRP A 91 12.65 -15.13 -17.77
N LYS A 92 12.35 -13.82 -17.87
CA LYS A 92 12.76 -12.85 -16.84
C LYS A 92 12.02 -13.04 -15.52
N LEU A 93 10.92 -13.80 -15.49
CA LEU A 93 10.27 -14.17 -14.24
C LEU A 93 11.15 -15.08 -13.36
N SER A 94 12.19 -15.71 -13.94
CA SER A 94 13.17 -16.49 -13.17
C SER A 94 13.87 -15.65 -12.10
N TYR A 95 13.96 -14.33 -12.30
CA TYR A 95 14.48 -13.38 -11.30
C TYR A 95 13.74 -13.49 -9.96
N PHE A 96 12.43 -13.78 -9.96
CA PHE A 96 11.64 -13.92 -8.73
C PHE A 96 11.62 -15.35 -8.16
N LEU A 97 11.98 -16.35 -8.95
CA LEU A 97 11.85 -17.77 -8.60
C LEU A 97 13.17 -18.40 -8.15
N LEU A 98 14.29 -17.77 -8.50
CA LEU A 98 15.65 -18.29 -8.27
C LEU A 98 16.52 -17.36 -7.40
N ALA A 99 15.93 -16.28 -6.87
CA ALA A 99 16.57 -15.33 -5.96
C ALA A 99 16.44 -15.76 -4.49
#